data_AF-A0A0M8XXB8-F1
#
_entry.id   AF-A0A0M8XXB8-F1
#
_cell.length_a   1.000
_cell.length_b   1.000
_cell.length_c   1.000
_cell.angle_alpha   90.00
_cell.angle_beta   90.00
_cell.angle_gamma   90.00
#
_symmetry.space_group_name_H-M   'P 1'
#
loop_
_entity.id
_entity.type
_entity.pdbx_description
1 polymer ?
#
loop_
_entity_poly.entity_id
_entity_poly.type
_entity_poly.pdbx_seq_one_letter_code
_entity_poly.pdbx_strand_id
1 'polypeptide(L)' 'MFAKAMRLAGFRSDYAVAKAMGLHRSTVKRARAGELRPGARFISGALTALAPFDFEDLFEVETQE' A
#
# COMPACT_ATOMS: atom_id res chain seq x y z
N MET A 1 -3.21 8.13 -4.05
CA MET A 1 -1.90 7.83 -4.67
C MET A 1 -1.67 6.31 -4.82
N PHE A 2 -1.81 5.53 -3.74
CA PHE A 2 -1.58 4.07 -3.71
C PHE A 2 -2.27 3.25 -4.83
N ALA A 3 -3.56 3.43 -5.08
CA ALA A 3 -4.28 2.66 -6.12
C ALA A 3 -3.79 2.95 -7.56
N LYS A 4 -3.17 4.11 -7.79
CA LYS A 4 -2.52 4.44 -9.07
C LYS A 4 -1.18 3.70 -9.15
N ALA A 5 -0.36 3.74 -8.09
CA ALA A 5 0.90 3.01 -8.02
C ALA A 5 0.70 1.50 -8.22
N MET A 6 -0.33 0.90 -7.61
CA MET A 6 -0.68 -0.51 -7.84
C MET A 6 -0.91 -0.84 -9.32
N ARG A 7 -1.66 0.00 -10.03
CA ARG A 7 -1.93 -0.21 -11.47
C ARG A 7 -0.67 -0.02 -12.31
N LEU A 8 0.16 0.97 -11.99
CA LEU A 8 1.43 1.21 -12.69
C LEU A 8 2.45 0.09 -12.45
N ALA A 9 2.45 -0.51 -11.26
CA ALA A 9 3.22 -1.71 -10.92
C ALA A 9 2.60 -3.01 -11.49
N GLY A 10 1.52 -2.93 -12.27
CA GLY A 10 0.91 -4.08 -12.95
C GLY A 10 -0.05 -4.93 -12.10
N PHE A 11 -0.35 -4.53 -10.86
CA PHE A 11 -1.32 -5.24 -10.02
C PHE A 11 -2.75 -4.93 -10.45
N ARG A 12 -3.50 -5.99 -10.77
CA ARG A 12 -4.92 -5.91 -11.19
C ARG A 12 -5.92 -6.15 -10.07
N SER A 13 -5.45 -6.50 -8.86
CA SER A 13 -6.33 -6.76 -7.72
C SER A 13 -5.64 -6.51 -6.37
N ASP A 14 -6.45 -6.17 -5.37
CA ASP A 14 -5.99 -6.02 -3.97
C ASP A 14 -5.43 -7.31 -3.40
N TYR A 15 -5.93 -8.45 -3.90
CA TYR A 15 -5.41 -9.75 -3.53
C TYR A 15 -3.99 -9.96 -4.04
N ALA A 16 -3.70 -9.60 -5.30
CA ALA A 16 -2.38 -9.76 -5.89
C ALA A 16 -1.32 -8.91 -5.19
N VAL A 17 -1.65 -7.64 -4.90
CA VAL A 17 -0.72 -6.78 -4.14
C VAL A 17 -0.56 -7.27 -2.71
N ALA A 18 -1.64 -7.70 -2.03
CA ALA A 18 -1.55 -8.21 -0.66
C ALA A 18 -0.62 -9.43 -0.58
N LYS A 19 -0.71 -10.34 -1.56
CA LYS A 19 0.19 -11.48 -1.67
C LYS A 19 1.65 -11.05 -1.88
N ALA A 20 1.90 -10.08 -2.75
CA ALA A 20 3.24 -9.54 -2.98
C ALA A 20 3.81 -8.82 -1.73
N MET A 21 2.96 -8.15 -0.96
CA MET A 21 3.33 -7.50 0.31
C MET A 21 3.47 -8.47 1.48
N GLY A 22 3.09 -9.75 1.33
CA GLY A 22 3.06 -10.71 2.44
C GLY A 22 2.02 -10.35 3.53
N LEU A 23 0.90 -9.76 3.13
CA LEU A 23 -0.19 -9.29 3.98
C LEU A 23 -1.50 -10.02 3.68
N HIS A 24 -2.42 -9.96 4.64
CA HIS A 24 -3.79 -10.44 4.41
C HIS A 24 -4.57 -9.45 3.54
N ARG A 25 -5.44 -9.98 2.65
CA ARG A 25 -6.24 -9.16 1.71
C ARG A 25 -7.09 -8.10 2.43
N SER A 26 -7.61 -8.42 3.61
CA SER A 26 -8.46 -7.50 4.37
C SER A 26 -7.67 -6.30 4.90
N THR A 27 -6.38 -6.49 5.22
CA THR A 27 -5.49 -5.40 5.65
C THR A 27 -5.34 -4.37 4.53
N VAL A 28 -5.07 -4.81 3.31
CA VAL A 28 -4.96 -3.93 2.13
C VAL A 28 -6.28 -3.23 1.83
N LYS A 29 -7.39 -3.98 1.84
CA LYS A 29 -8.72 -3.40 1.60
C LYS A 29 -9.05 -2.29 2.61
N ARG A 30 -8.85 -2.55 3.91
CA ARG A 30 -9.14 -1.60 4.99
C ARG A 30 -8.24 -0.37 4.93
N ALA A 31 -6.94 -0.55 4.63
CA ALA A 31 -6.02 0.56 4.48
C ALA A 31 -6.41 1.46 3.28
N ARG A 32 -6.79 0.87 2.15
CA ARG A 32 -7.29 1.62 0.98
C ARG A 32 -8.60 2.35 1.25
N ALA A 33 -9.45 1.81 2.11
CA ALA A 33 -10.70 2.43 2.52
C ALA A 33 -10.52 3.52 3.59
N GLY A 34 -9.31 3.73 4.10
CA GLY A 34 -9.03 4.66 5.21
C GLY A 34 -9.45 4.12 6.59
N GLU A 35 -9.94 2.89 6.67
CA GLU A 35 -10.41 2.23 7.91
C GLU A 35 -9.26 1.69 8.78
N LEU A 36 -8.03 1.72 8.26
CA LEU A 36 -6.84 1.23 8.94
C LEU A 36 -5.66 2.11 8.58
N ARG A 37 -5.03 2.72 9.60
CA ARG A 37 -3.76 3.42 9.42
C ARG A 37 -2.64 2.40 9.10
N PRO A 38 -1.88 2.58 8.01
CA PRO A 38 -0.82 1.66 7.63
C PRO A 38 0.33 1.72 8.63
N GLY A 39 0.65 0.58 9.25
CA GLY A 39 1.80 0.44 10.14
C GLY A 39 3.08 0.03 9.39
N ALA A 40 4.18 -0.13 10.13
CA ALA A 40 5.51 -0.42 9.57
C ALA A 40 5.53 -1.62 8.60
N ARG A 41 4.85 -2.73 8.94
CA ARG A 41 4.77 -3.92 8.06
C ARG A 41 4.02 -3.65 6.76
N PHE A 42 3.02 -2.77 6.79
CA PHE A 42 2.31 -2.38 5.59
C PHE A 42 3.20 -1.54 4.68
N ILE A 43 3.87 -0.56 5.27
CA ILE A 43 4.74 0.38 4.56
C ILE A 43 5.91 -0.37 3.91
N SER A 44 6.63 -1.22 4.65
CA SER A 44 7.76 -1.98 4.09
C SER A 44 7.32 -2.95 2.98
N GLY A 45 6.18 -3.62 3.17
CA GLY A 45 5.59 -4.49 2.16
C GLY A 45 5.21 -3.71 0.89
N ALA A 46 4.64 -2.51 1.04
CA ALA A 46 4.28 -1.65 -0.08
C ALA A 46 5.51 -1.23 -0.89
N LEU A 47 6.54 -0.71 -0.23
CA LEU A 47 7.78 -0.25 -0.87
C LEU A 47 8.46 -1.39 -1.65
N THR A 48 8.45 -2.60 -1.10
CA THR A 48 9.03 -3.77 -1.77
C THR A 48 8.18 -4.21 -2.95
N ALA A 49 6.86 -4.33 -2.77
CA ALA A 49 5.95 -4.86 -3.78
C ALA A 49 5.70 -3.87 -4.94
N LEU A 50 5.80 -2.56 -4.67
CA LEU A 50 5.52 -1.49 -5.61
C LEU A 50 6.80 -0.80 -6.09
N ALA A 51 7.97 -1.45 -6.01
CA ALA A 51 9.18 -0.91 -6.61
C ALA A 51 8.95 -0.56 -8.11
N PRO A 52 9.46 0.58 -8.61
CA PRO A 52 10.43 1.48 -7.97
C PRO A 52 9.81 2.71 -7.26
N PHE A 53 8.56 2.66 -6.79
CA PHE A 53 7.95 3.81 -6.11
C PHE A 53 8.56 4.06 -4.72
N ASP A 54 8.78 5.34 -4.39
CA ASP A 54 9.30 5.77 -3.10
C ASP A 54 8.18 5.96 -2.07
N PHE A 55 8.54 6.23 -0.82
CA PHE A 55 7.58 6.37 0.28
C PHE A 55 6.58 7.50 0.02
N GLU A 56 7.08 8.64 -0.43
CA GLU A 56 6.33 9.86 -0.74
C GLU A 56 5.38 9.68 -1.94
N ASP A 57 5.67 8.73 -2.84
CA ASP A 57 4.75 8.38 -3.94
C ASP A 57 3.54 7.56 -3.46
N LEU A 58 3.70 6.85 -2.35
CA LEU A 58 2.74 5.85 -1.87
C LEU A 58 1.90 6.36 -0.69
N PHE A 59 2.48 7.20 0.16
CA PHE A 59 1.93 7.60 1.44
C PHE A 59 1.95 9.12 1.63
N GLU A 60 0.90 9.63 2.26
CA GLU A 60 0.82 11.01 2.71
C GLU A 60 1.04 11.05 4.23
N VAL A 61 1.88 11.98 4.69
CA VAL A 61 2.19 12.16 6.11
C VAL A 61 1.31 13.28 6.65
N GLU A 62 0.35 12.93 7.50
CA GLU A 62 -0.45 13.89 8.25
C GLU A 62 0.31 14.28 9.53
N THR A 63 0.75 15.52 9.63
CA THR A 63 1.18 16.11 10.91
C THR A 63 -0.05 16.67 11.63
N GLN A 64 -0.39 16.12 12.80
CA GLN A 64 -1.33 16.75 13.70
C GLN A 64 -0.57 17.76 14.57
N GLU A 65 -0.90 19.04 14.44
CA GLU A 65 -0.54 20.09 15.42
C GLU A 65 -1.36 19.95 16.71
#